data_AF-A0A5A8C009-F1
#
_entry.id   AF-A0A5A8C009-F1
#
_cell.length_a   1.000
_cell.length_b   1.000
_cell.length_c   1.000
_cell.angle_alpha   90.00
_cell.angle_beta   90.00
_cell.angle_gamma   90.00
#
_symmetry.space_group_name_H-M   'P 1'
#
loop_
_entity.id
_entity.type
_entity.pdbx_description
1 polymer ?
#
loop_
_entity_poly.entity_id
_entity_poly.type
_entity_poly.pdbx_seq_one_letter_code
_entity_poly.pdbx_strand_id
1 'polypeptide(L)'
;MDVYAMSSALWEAAKAGNTAKASRLIDAGALVNRNNAAEDGSTALSVAALNGHRDTVELLLDRGADLEAKVEDGSTALSVAALNGHRNMVELLLDRGADLEAKVEGGLTALMRAAKGGHRDTVELLVACGANVEAQCSAGKVALDFCAANACACPATPPIRPGACDRREW
;
A
#
# COMPACT_ATOMS: atom_id res chain seq x y z
N MET A 1 25.46 -10.75 -14.19
CA MET A 1 24.15 -10.08 -14.30
C MET A 1 24.43 -8.60 -14.17
N ASP A 2 24.01 -7.78 -15.13
CA ASP A 2 24.03 -6.34 -14.93
C ASP A 2 22.94 -5.93 -13.92
N VAL A 3 23.10 -4.74 -13.33
CA VAL A 3 22.22 -4.23 -12.28
C VAL A 3 20.75 -4.10 -12.71
N TYR A 4 20.46 -4.00 -14.02
CA TYR A 4 19.09 -3.91 -14.54
C TYR A 4 18.42 -5.28 -14.49
N ALA A 5 19.10 -6.32 -14.98
CA ALA A 5 18.60 -7.69 -14.89
C ALA A 5 18.36 -8.14 -13.43
N MET A 6 19.21 -7.69 -12.49
CA MET A 6 19.03 -7.99 -11.06
C MET A 6 17.80 -7.32 -10.46
N SER A 7 17.53 -6.08 -10.87
CA SER A 7 16.38 -5.33 -10.40
C SER A 7 15.07 -5.89 -10.97
N SER A 8 15.05 -6.30 -12.25
CA SER A 8 13.91 -7.05 -12.81
C SER A 8 13.71 -8.40 -12.13
N ALA A 9 14.79 -9.11 -11.80
CA ALA A 9 14.70 -10.36 -11.05
C ALA A 9 14.20 -10.15 -9.61
N LEU A 10 14.51 -9.01 -8.99
CA LEU A 10 14.01 -8.64 -7.67
C LEU A 10 12.51 -8.37 -7.72
N TRP A 11 12.05 -7.66 -8.75
CA TRP A 11 10.63 -7.44 -9.00
C TRP A 11 9.87 -8.76 -9.16
N GLU A 12 10.38 -9.70 -9.94
CA GLU A 12 9.78 -11.04 -10.09
C GLU A 12 9.78 -11.83 -8.77
N ALA A 13 10.86 -11.74 -8.00
CA ALA A 13 10.92 -12.38 -6.67
C ALA A 13 9.87 -11.77 -5.73
N ALA A 14 9.68 -10.45 -5.78
CA ALA A 14 8.70 -9.73 -5.00
C ALA A 14 7.26 -10.07 -5.40
N LYS A 15 6.97 -10.16 -6.70
CA LYS A 15 5.69 -10.61 -7.25
C LYS A 15 5.35 -12.04 -6.81
N ALA A 16 6.35 -12.93 -6.82
CA ALA A 16 6.20 -14.32 -6.40
C ALA A 16 6.20 -14.53 -4.87
N GLY A 17 6.50 -13.49 -4.08
CA GLY A 17 6.61 -13.60 -2.62
C GLY A 17 7.84 -14.40 -2.16
N ASN A 18 8.85 -14.55 -3.01
CA ASN A 18 10.06 -15.31 -2.69
C ASN A 18 11.07 -14.44 -1.93
N THR A 19 10.85 -14.32 -0.62
CA THR A 19 11.69 -13.56 0.31
C THR A 19 13.16 -13.94 0.26
N ALA A 20 13.47 -15.24 0.22
CA ALA A 20 14.84 -15.72 0.17
C ALA A 20 15.56 -15.29 -1.11
N LYS A 21 14.89 -15.36 -2.26
CA LYS A 21 15.43 -14.88 -3.54
C LYS A 21 15.56 -13.36 -3.53
N ALA A 22 14.58 -12.63 -2.98
CA ALA A 22 14.63 -11.19 -2.84
C ALA A 22 15.84 -10.75 -2.00
N SER A 23 16.07 -11.35 -0.82
CA SER A 23 17.25 -11.05 0.02
C SER A 23 18.54 -11.22 -0.77
N ARG A 24 18.73 -12.39 -1.41
CA ARG A 24 19.97 -12.69 -2.13
C ARG A 24 20.24 -11.72 -3.28
N LEU A 25 19.19 -11.24 -3.95
CA LEU A 25 19.32 -10.27 -5.03
C LEU A 25 19.71 -8.89 -4.49
N ILE A 26 19.11 -8.46 -3.38
CA ILE A 26 19.46 -7.20 -2.71
C ILE A 26 20.90 -7.25 -2.21
N ASP A 27 21.30 -8.35 -1.56
CA ASP A 27 22.67 -8.57 -1.06
C ASP A 27 23.70 -8.60 -2.20
N ALA A 28 23.27 -8.99 -3.41
CA ALA A 28 24.11 -8.97 -4.62
C ALA A 28 24.15 -7.59 -5.31
N GLY A 29 23.40 -6.60 -4.83
CA GLY A 29 23.40 -5.22 -5.35
C GLY A 29 22.21 -4.86 -6.24
N ALA A 30 21.09 -5.59 -6.17
CA ALA A 30 19.85 -5.17 -6.82
C ALA A 30 19.33 -3.85 -6.23
N LEU A 31 18.83 -2.96 -7.09
CA LEU A 31 18.30 -1.67 -6.67
C LEU A 31 16.86 -1.83 -6.17
N VAL A 32 16.65 -1.70 -4.86
CA VAL A 32 15.35 -1.91 -4.20
C VAL A 32 14.26 -0.96 -4.73
N ASN A 33 14.62 0.30 -4.96
CA ASN A 33 13.68 1.36 -5.37
C ASN A 33 13.55 1.53 -6.88
N ARG A 34 14.13 0.61 -7.66
CA ARG A 34 14.05 0.72 -9.11
C ARG A 34 12.62 0.43 -9.57
N ASN A 35 12.10 1.35 -10.37
CA ASN A 35 10.86 1.13 -11.11
C ASN A 35 11.10 0.15 -12.27
N ASN A 36 10.18 -0.79 -12.43
CA ASN A 36 10.15 -1.68 -13.58
C ASN A 36 9.40 -1.01 -14.72
N ALA A 37 10.13 -0.44 -15.69
CA ALA A 37 9.54 0.25 -16.83
C ALA A 37 8.70 -0.68 -17.75
N ALA A 38 8.88 -1.99 -17.66
CA ALA A 38 8.06 -2.95 -18.41
C ALA A 38 6.71 -3.26 -17.74
N GLU A 39 6.54 -2.92 -16.46
CA GLU A 39 5.38 -3.28 -15.64
C GLU A 39 4.83 -2.02 -14.95
N ASP A 40 4.39 -1.05 -15.75
CA ASP A 40 3.73 0.20 -15.31
C ASP A 40 4.54 1.02 -14.29
N GLY A 41 5.87 0.98 -14.42
CA GLY A 41 6.77 1.68 -13.51
C GLY A 41 6.71 1.17 -12.06
N SER A 42 6.17 -0.03 -11.83
CA SER A 42 5.98 -0.55 -10.48
C SER A 42 7.29 -0.91 -9.79
N THR A 43 7.36 -0.67 -8.47
CA THR A 43 8.50 -1.07 -7.64
C THR A 43 8.30 -2.48 -7.10
N ALA A 44 9.38 -3.12 -6.64
CA ALA A 44 9.31 -4.40 -5.93
C ALA A 44 8.37 -4.32 -4.70
N LEU A 45 8.35 -3.17 -4.01
CA LEU A 45 7.49 -2.93 -2.86
C LEU A 45 6.01 -2.90 -3.27
N SER A 46 5.67 -2.13 -4.31
CA SER A 46 4.30 -1.97 -4.78
C SER A 46 3.71 -3.30 -5.26
N VAL A 47 4.47 -4.13 -5.98
CA VAL A 47 3.99 -5.43 -6.47
C VAL A 47 3.85 -6.47 -5.35
N ALA A 48 4.76 -6.46 -4.36
CA ALA A 48 4.63 -7.32 -3.18
C ALA A 48 3.42 -6.91 -2.33
N ALA A 49 3.17 -5.61 -2.17
CA ALA A 49 1.99 -5.08 -1.47
C ALA A 49 0.69 -5.42 -2.20
N LEU A 50 0.67 -5.33 -3.53
CA LEU A 50 -0.46 -5.71 -4.38
C LEU A 50 -0.84 -7.19 -4.19
N ASN A 51 0.15 -8.07 -4.14
CA ASN A 51 -0.07 -9.52 -3.98
C ASN A 51 -0.23 -9.98 -2.54
N GLY A 52 -0.09 -9.08 -1.55
CA GLY A 52 -0.25 -9.41 -0.13
C GLY A 52 0.93 -10.14 0.51
N HIS A 53 2.13 -10.06 -0.09
CA HIS A 53 3.33 -10.77 0.39
C HIS A 53 4.00 -10.04 1.56
N ARG A 54 3.42 -10.17 2.76
CA ARG A 54 3.85 -9.45 3.98
C ARG A 54 5.35 -9.56 4.27
N ASP A 55 5.88 -10.78 4.35
CA ASP A 55 7.29 -11.00 4.69
C ASP A 55 8.23 -10.38 3.65
N THR A 56 7.78 -10.29 2.39
CA THR A 56 8.58 -9.68 1.32
C THR A 56 8.55 -8.16 1.41
N VAL A 57 7.41 -7.57 1.73
CA VAL A 57 7.29 -6.13 1.98
C VAL A 57 8.10 -5.72 3.20
N GLU A 58 8.02 -6.47 4.30
CA GLU A 58 8.82 -6.23 5.50
C GLU A 58 10.32 -6.22 5.17
N LEU A 59 10.79 -7.25 4.47
CA LEU A 59 12.17 -7.34 4.01
C LEU A 59 12.56 -6.16 3.13
N LEU A 60 11.72 -5.77 2.16
CA LEU A 60 12.03 -4.66 1.26
C LEU A 60 12.16 -3.34 2.03
N LEU A 61 11.26 -3.08 2.99
CA LEU A 61 11.31 -1.88 3.83
C LEU A 61 12.54 -1.87 4.73
N ASP A 62 12.91 -3.01 5.33
CA ASP A 62 14.13 -3.14 6.13
C ASP A 62 15.41 -2.91 5.29
N ARG A 63 15.33 -3.08 3.97
CA ARG A 63 16.42 -2.79 3.02
C ARG A 63 16.31 -1.41 2.38
N GLY A 64 15.47 -0.52 2.91
CA GLY A 64 15.36 0.87 2.47
C GLY A 64 14.48 1.07 1.24
N ALA A 65 13.47 0.23 1.06
CA ALA A 65 12.43 0.50 0.07
C ALA A 65 11.70 1.82 0.39
N ASP A 66 11.45 2.61 -0.63
CA ASP A 66 10.71 3.86 -0.57
C ASP A 66 9.21 3.55 -0.45
N LEU A 67 8.69 3.81 0.74
CA LEU A 67 7.32 3.56 1.15
C LEU A 67 6.31 4.36 0.32
N GLU A 68 6.71 5.57 -0.09
CA GLU A 68 5.88 6.53 -0.82
C GLU A 68 6.17 6.51 -2.33
N ALA A 69 6.91 5.52 -2.80
CA ALA A 69 7.17 5.33 -4.22
C ALA A 69 5.85 5.18 -4.98
N LYS A 70 5.67 6.06 -5.98
CA LYS A 70 4.50 6.08 -6.86
C LYS A 70 4.80 5.29 -8.12
N VAL A 71 3.88 4.40 -8.47
CA VAL A 71 3.85 3.72 -9.79
C VAL A 71 3.27 4.67 -10.85
N GLU A 72 3.21 4.25 -12.11
CA GLU A 72 2.79 5.13 -13.23
C GLU A 72 1.38 5.73 -13.04
N ASP A 73 0.42 4.99 -12.48
CA ASP A 73 -0.93 5.45 -12.08
C ASP A 73 -0.93 6.37 -10.82
N GLY A 74 0.24 6.83 -10.38
CA GLY A 74 0.42 7.61 -9.16
C GLY A 74 0.12 6.84 -7.86
N SER A 75 -0.09 5.52 -7.94
CA SER A 75 -0.46 4.69 -6.79
C SER A 75 0.72 4.35 -5.89
N THR A 76 0.54 4.50 -4.57
CA THR A 76 1.51 4.09 -3.53
C THR A 76 1.24 2.66 -3.05
N ALA A 77 2.21 2.04 -2.38
CA ALA A 77 2.05 0.69 -1.79
C ALA A 77 0.82 0.60 -0.87
N LEU A 78 0.54 1.65 -0.09
CA LEU A 78 -0.63 1.74 0.77
C LEU A 78 -1.94 1.75 -0.04
N SER A 79 -1.99 2.53 -1.11
CA SER A 79 -3.16 2.61 -1.99
C SER A 79 -3.50 1.28 -2.66
N VAL A 80 -2.50 0.56 -3.20
CA VAL A 80 -2.74 -0.76 -3.82
C VAL A 80 -3.12 -1.82 -2.80
N ALA A 81 -2.51 -1.82 -1.60
CA ALA A 81 -2.90 -2.73 -0.53
C ALA A 81 -4.34 -2.46 -0.05
N ALA A 82 -4.73 -1.19 0.06
CA ALA A 82 -6.08 -0.78 0.43
C ALA A 82 -7.12 -1.17 -0.63
N LEU A 83 -6.80 -0.96 -1.91
CA LEU A 83 -7.67 -1.33 -3.03
C LEU A 83 -7.97 -2.83 -3.11
N ASN A 84 -7.04 -3.69 -2.69
CA ASN A 84 -7.18 -5.15 -2.70
C ASN A 84 -7.66 -5.72 -1.36
N GLY A 85 -7.85 -4.89 -0.34
CA GLY A 85 -8.35 -5.32 0.96
C GLY A 85 -7.32 -6.07 1.81
N HIS A 86 -6.03 -5.91 1.53
CA HIS A 86 -4.96 -6.55 2.30
C HIS A 86 -4.75 -5.85 3.64
N ARG A 87 -5.69 -6.01 4.58
CA ARG A 87 -5.71 -5.35 5.89
C ARG A 87 -4.36 -5.44 6.62
N ASN A 88 -3.77 -6.63 6.69
CA ASN A 88 -2.49 -6.86 7.40
C ASN A 88 -1.31 -6.12 6.73
N MET A 89 -1.41 -5.84 5.43
CA MET A 89 -0.42 -5.07 4.69
C MET A 89 -0.59 -3.58 4.94
N VAL A 90 -1.85 -3.10 4.94
CA VAL A 90 -2.18 -1.72 5.31
C VAL A 90 -1.67 -1.41 6.72
N GLU A 91 -1.91 -2.31 7.68
CA GLU A 91 -1.40 -2.18 9.05
C GLU A 91 0.13 -2.09 9.08
N LEU A 92 0.83 -2.96 8.36
CA LEU A 92 2.29 -2.93 8.28
C LEU A 92 2.80 -1.62 7.67
N LEU A 93 2.21 -1.17 6.57
CA LEU A 93 2.65 0.05 5.89
C LEU A 93 2.44 1.29 6.77
N LEU A 94 1.31 1.37 7.48
CA LEU A 94 1.05 2.44 8.44
C LEU A 94 1.99 2.38 9.65
N ASP A 95 2.30 1.18 10.15
CA ASP A 95 3.28 0.98 11.23
C ASP A 95 4.70 1.46 10.83
N ARG A 96 5.00 1.40 9.52
CA ARG A 96 6.25 1.90 8.93
C ARG A 96 6.21 3.38 8.54
N GLY A 97 5.11 4.07 8.86
CA GLY A 97 4.98 5.52 8.68
C GLY A 97 4.45 5.94 7.31
N ALA A 98 3.67 5.09 6.62
CA ALA A 98 3.09 5.45 5.33
C ALA A 98 2.13 6.62 5.48
N ASP A 99 2.12 7.53 4.50
CA ASP A 99 1.20 8.66 4.50
C ASP A 99 -0.23 8.16 4.23
N LEU A 100 -1.02 8.14 5.29
CA LEU A 100 -2.43 7.74 5.29
C LEU A 100 -3.28 8.56 4.30
N GLU A 101 -2.92 9.83 4.13
CA GLU A 101 -3.62 10.80 3.29
C GLU A 101 -2.96 10.99 1.92
N ALA A 102 -2.00 10.11 1.57
CA ALA A 102 -1.36 10.11 0.27
C ALA A 102 -2.41 10.05 -0.84
N LYS A 103 -2.39 11.08 -1.70
CA LYS A 103 -3.27 11.17 -2.86
C LYS A 103 -2.60 10.56 -4.08
N VAL A 104 -3.31 9.61 -4.68
CA VAL A 104 -2.94 9.00 -5.97
C VAL A 104 -3.62 9.74 -7.12
N GLU A 105 -3.46 9.26 -8.35
CA GLU A 105 -4.11 9.87 -9.51
C GLU A 105 -5.64 10.00 -9.31
N GLY A 106 -6.19 11.13 -9.74
CA GLY A 106 -7.58 11.50 -9.47
C GLY A 106 -7.84 12.00 -8.04
N GLY A 107 -6.80 12.19 -7.23
CA GLY A 107 -6.93 12.70 -5.86
C GLY A 107 -7.53 11.68 -4.88
N LEU A 108 -7.50 10.39 -5.22
CA LEU A 108 -8.05 9.32 -4.38
C LEU A 108 -7.11 9.04 -3.21
N THR A 109 -7.66 8.81 -2.02
CA THR A 109 -6.92 8.35 -0.84
C THR A 109 -7.01 6.83 -0.70
N ALA A 110 -6.18 6.24 0.17
CA ALA A 110 -6.26 4.82 0.51
C ALA A 110 -7.66 4.42 1.01
N LEU A 111 -8.32 5.29 1.78
CA LEU A 111 -9.69 5.09 2.27
C LEU A 111 -10.70 4.98 1.12
N MET A 112 -10.62 5.89 0.14
CA MET A 112 -11.50 5.83 -1.05
C MET A 112 -11.26 4.58 -1.88
N ARG A 113 -10.00 4.14 -2.01
CA ARG A 113 -9.64 2.90 -2.73
C ARG A 113 -10.18 1.67 -2.01
N ALA A 114 -10.07 1.59 -0.68
CA ALA A 114 -10.67 0.52 0.12
C ALA A 114 -12.20 0.50 0.02
N ALA A 115 -12.85 1.67 0.06
CA ALA A 115 -14.30 1.81 -0.11
C ALA A 115 -14.76 1.36 -1.50
N LYS A 116 -14.01 1.74 -2.54
CA LYS A 116 -14.23 1.31 -3.94
C LYS A 116 -14.12 -0.20 -4.11
N GLY A 117 -13.15 -0.83 -3.42
CA GLY A 117 -12.99 -2.29 -3.39
C GLY A 117 -14.02 -3.01 -2.51
N GLY A 118 -14.80 -2.28 -1.71
CA GLY A 118 -15.77 -2.86 -0.78
C GLY A 118 -15.13 -3.56 0.43
N HIS A 119 -13.89 -3.22 0.77
CA HIS A 119 -13.11 -3.90 1.81
C HIS A 119 -13.37 -3.28 3.19
N ARG A 120 -14.48 -3.68 3.81
CA ARG A 120 -14.95 -3.12 5.09
C ARG A 120 -13.89 -3.16 6.19
N ASP A 121 -13.21 -4.28 6.38
CA ASP A 121 -12.24 -4.44 7.48
C ASP A 121 -11.00 -3.53 7.32
N THR A 122 -10.68 -3.18 6.07
CA THR A 122 -9.62 -2.22 5.72
C THR A 122 -10.10 -0.79 5.89
N VAL A 123 -11.33 -0.48 5.51
CA VAL A 123 -11.97 0.83 5.78
C VAL A 123 -12.02 1.10 7.28
N GLU A 124 -12.47 0.13 8.08
CA GLU A 124 -12.51 0.24 9.54
C GLU A 124 -11.12 0.50 10.14
N LEU A 125 -10.09 -0.18 9.63
CA LEU A 125 -8.70 0.05 10.06
C LEU A 125 -8.23 1.46 9.73
N LEU A 126 -8.42 1.92 8.49
CA LEU A 126 -8.00 3.25 8.05
C LEU A 126 -8.70 4.36 8.84
N VAL A 127 -10.00 4.21 9.10
CA VAL A 127 -10.76 5.15 9.95
C VAL A 127 -10.27 5.11 11.40
N ALA A 128 -10.00 3.93 11.95
CA ALA A 128 -9.43 3.79 13.30
C ALA A 128 -8.03 4.43 13.41
N CYS A 129 -7.29 4.48 12.31
CA CYS A 129 -6.01 5.17 12.18
C CYS A 129 -6.12 6.68 11.94
N GLY A 130 -7.34 7.23 11.87
CA GLY A 130 -7.58 8.66 11.73
C GLY A 130 -7.66 9.17 10.29
N ALA A 131 -7.96 8.30 9.32
CA ALA A 131 -8.11 8.71 7.92
C ALA A 131 -9.25 9.75 7.78
N ASN A 132 -9.03 10.75 6.95
CA ASN A 132 -10.01 11.80 6.71
C ASN A 132 -11.14 11.29 5.81
N VAL A 133 -12.28 10.95 6.45
CA VAL A 133 -13.49 10.47 5.77
C VAL A 133 -14.12 11.53 4.85
N GLU A 134 -13.87 12.81 5.12
CA GLU A 134 -14.38 13.97 4.36
C GLU A 134 -13.41 14.41 3.24
N ALA A 135 -12.27 13.73 3.07
CA ALA A 135 -11.36 14.02 1.97
C ALA A 135 -12.11 13.91 0.65
N GLN A 136 -11.91 14.87 -0.25
CA GLN A 136 -12.51 14.88 -1.58
C GLN A 136 -11.46 14.59 -2.65
N CYS A 137 -11.85 13.76 -3.62
CA CYS A 137 -11.07 13.52 -4.82
C CYS A 137 -11.24 14.68 -5.82
N SER A 138 -10.54 14.64 -6.96
CA SER A 138 -10.64 15.69 -7.98
C SER A 138 -12.05 15.84 -8.58
N ALA A 139 -12.89 14.81 -8.50
CA ALA A 139 -14.28 14.84 -8.91
C ALA A 139 -15.25 15.34 -7.81
N GLY A 140 -14.74 15.79 -6.65
CA GLY A 140 -15.55 16.25 -5.53
C GLY A 140 -16.23 15.13 -4.73
N LYS A 141 -15.85 13.87 -4.97
CA LYS A 141 -16.42 12.70 -4.27
C LYS A 141 -15.64 12.35 -3.02
N VAL A 142 -16.34 11.90 -1.99
CA VAL A 142 -15.78 11.39 -0.73
C VAL A 142 -15.75 9.86 -0.72
N ALA A 143 -15.13 9.24 0.30
CA ALA A 143 -15.03 7.79 0.40
C ALA A 143 -16.41 7.09 0.38
N LEU A 144 -17.44 7.71 0.97
CA LEU A 144 -18.80 7.18 0.98
C LEU A 144 -19.43 7.10 -0.43
N ASP A 145 -19.05 7.97 -1.36
CA ASP A 145 -19.54 7.91 -2.75
C ASP A 145 -19.01 6.71 -3.53
N PHE A 146 -17.92 6.11 -3.05
CA PHE A 146 -17.29 4.94 -3.67
C PHE A 146 -17.74 3.62 -3.04
N CYS A 147 -18.51 3.66 -1.95
CA CYS A 147 -19.07 2.46 -1.34
C CYS A 147 -19.89 1.69 -2.38
N ALA A 148 -19.43 0.50 -2.79
CA ALA A 148 -20.20 -0.38 -3.64
C ALA A 148 -21.56 -0.66 -2.97
N ALA A 149 -22.65 -0.48 -3.72
CA ALA A 149 -24.03 -0.36 -3.26
C ALA A 149 -24.61 -1.48 -2.35
N ASN A 150 -23.83 -2.51 -2.00
CA ASN A 150 -24.20 -3.58 -1.07
C ASN A 150 -23.07 -4.07 -0.14
N ALA A 151 -21.89 -3.44 -0.10
CA ALA A 151 -20.73 -3.94 0.67
C ALA A 151 -20.39 -3.11 1.93
N CYS A 152 -20.73 -1.83 1.94
CA CYS A 152 -20.51 -0.93 3.09
C CYS A 152 -21.84 -0.67 3.80
N ALA A 153 -22.49 -1.70 4.34
CA ALA A 153 -23.49 -1.47 5.39
C ALA A 153 -22.72 -0.92 6.59
N CYS A 154 -22.72 0.40 6.74
CA CYS A 154 -22.01 1.10 7.81
C CYS A 154 -22.37 0.47 9.16
N PRO A 155 -21.46 -0.20 9.89
CA PRO A 155 -21.63 -0.24 11.32
C PRO A 155 -21.50 1.21 11.78
N ALA A 156 -22.54 1.73 12.43
CA ALA A 156 -22.50 2.99 13.15
C ALA A 156 -21.14 3.10 13.86
N THR A 157 -20.46 4.23 13.63
CA THR A 157 -19.15 4.59 14.19
C THR A 157 -18.89 3.89 15.54
N PRO A 158 -18.12 2.78 15.57
CA PRO A 158 -17.70 2.23 16.83
C PRO A 158 -16.73 3.23 17.50
N PRO A 159 -16.70 3.29 18.84
CA PRO A 159 -15.83 4.19 19.56
C PRO A 159 -14.39 3.96 19.12
N ILE A 160 -13.74 5.07 18.78
CA ILE A 160 -12.32 5.23 18.50
C ILE A 160 -11.54 4.42 19.56
N ARG A 161 -10.97 3.27 19.20
CA ARG A 161 -10.06 2.56 20.09
C ARG A 161 -8.68 3.19 19.86
N PRO A 162 -8.14 3.98 20.80
CA PRO A 162 -6.78 4.49 20.67
C PRO A 162 -5.83 3.29 20.71
N GLY A 163 -4.98 3.12 19.69
CA GLY A 163 -3.89 2.14 19.74
C GLY A 163 -3.50 1.43 18.44
N ALA A 164 -4.22 1.61 17.31
CA ALA A 164 -3.82 0.95 16.05
C ALA A 164 -2.75 1.74 15.25
N CYS A 165 -2.73 3.07 15.38
CA CYS A 165 -1.76 3.95 14.70
C CYS A 165 -1.01 4.89 15.66
N ASP A 166 -0.94 4.55 16.94
CA ASP A 166 -0.21 5.36 17.93
C ASP A 166 1.30 5.03 17.86
N ARG A 167 2.00 5.67 16.92
CA ARG A 167 3.45 5.89 17.01
C ARG A 167 3.81 7.29 16.51
N ARG A 168 3.36 8.29 17.27
CA ARG A 168 4.15 9.52 17.42
C ARG A 168 5.05 9.30 18.63
N GLU A 169 6.34 9.09 18.41
CA GLU A 169 7.47 9.42 19.32
C GLU A 169 8.72 8.59 18.96
N TRP A 170 9.43 8.97 17.88
CA TRP A 170 10.91 8.96 17.81
C TRP A 170 11.40 9.72 16.58
#